data_AF-A0A967N124-F1
#
_entry.id   AF-A0A967N124-F1
#
_cell.length_a   1.000
_cell.length_b   1.000
_cell.length_c   1.000
_cell.angle_alpha   90.00
_cell.angle_beta   90.00
_cell.angle_gamma   90.00
#
_symmetry.space_group_name_H-M   'P 1'
#
loop_
_entity.id
_entity.type
_entity.pdbx_description
1 polymer ?
#
loop_
_entity_poly.entity_id
_entity_poly.type
_entity_poly.pdbx_seq_one_letter_code
_entity_poly.pdbx_strand_id
1 'polypeptide(L)'
;HIQRCDVLQAAEEHQTEWLDETMEFMKERYPDLTQLQLAQLEAMGRRYIRPAIPHGQDTNATTREDWELEAPDEDTGEDATPEEAPVA
;
A
#
# COMPACT_ATOMS: atom_id res chain seq x y z
N HIS A 1 16.44 0.93 12.48
CA HIS A 1 16.53 -0.43 13.05
C HIS A 1 15.26 -1.17 12.68
N ILE A 2 15.35 -2.30 11.98
CA ILE A 2 14.18 -3.09 11.60
C ILE A 2 13.96 -4.12 12.71
N GLN A 3 12.79 -4.11 13.33
CA GLN A 3 12.36 -5.15 14.26
C GLN A 3 12.21 -6.46 13.48
N ARG A 4 13.09 -7.43 13.71
CA ARG A 4 12.98 -8.76 13.10
C ARG A 4 11.93 -9.54 13.89
N CYS A 5 10.83 -9.88 13.24
CA CYS A 5 9.80 -10.68 13.85
C CYS A 5 10.19 -12.16 13.68
N ASP A 6 10.57 -12.84 14.77
CA ASP A 6 11.02 -14.24 14.73
C ASP A 6 9.92 -15.19 14.21
N VAL A 7 8.65 -14.78 14.30
CA VAL A 7 7.49 -15.44 13.68
C VAL A 7 7.70 -15.66 12.18
N LEU A 8 8.37 -14.76 11.45
CA LEU A 8 8.62 -14.92 10.01
C LEU A 8 9.61 -16.04 9.68
N GLN A 9 10.34 -16.53 10.67
CA GLN A 9 11.28 -17.66 10.54
C GLN A 9 10.71 -18.95 11.12
N ALA A 10 9.55 -18.89 11.80
CA ALA A 10 8.87 -20.06 12.35
C ALA A 10 8.24 -20.91 11.23
N ALA A 11 7.94 -22.18 11.54
CA ALA A 11 7.19 -23.02 10.60
C ALA A 11 5.78 -22.45 10.33
N GLU A 12 5.20 -22.79 9.18
CA GLU A 12 3.89 -22.27 8.76
C GLU A 12 2.77 -22.59 9.76
N GLU A 13 2.83 -23.75 10.40
CA GLU A 13 1.90 -24.15 11.48
C GLU A 13 1.97 -23.19 12.67
N HIS A 14 3.16 -22.83 13.12
CA HIS A 14 3.37 -21.90 14.23
C HIS A 14 3.03 -20.45 13.86
N GLN A 15 3.22 -20.07 12.59
CA GLN A 15 2.79 -18.76 12.09
C GLN A 15 1.26 -18.62 12.13
N THR A 16 0.56 -19.70 11.78
CA THR A 16 -0.90 -19.74 11.79
C THR A 16 -1.42 -19.74 13.23
N GLU A 17 -0.87 -20.59 14.09
CA GLU A 17 -1.19 -20.64 15.53
C GLU A 17 -1.00 -19.27 16.18
N TRP A 18 0.14 -18.62 15.95
CA TRP A 18 0.40 -17.27 16.45
C TRP A 18 -0.62 -16.23 15.98
N LEU A 19 -1.04 -16.29 14.71
CA LEU A 19 -2.03 -15.36 14.18
C LEU A 19 -3.41 -15.61 14.81
N ASP A 20 -3.78 -16.88 14.99
CA ASP A 20 -5.07 -17.25 15.60
C ASP A 20 -5.13 -16.79 17.06
N GLU A 21 -4.08 -17.03 17.85
CA GLU A 21 -3.95 -16.51 19.22
C GLU A 21 -4.00 -14.98 19.27
N THR A 22 -3.32 -14.32 18.32
CA THR A 22 -3.34 -12.85 18.20
C THR A 22 -4.76 -12.34 17.91
N MET A 23 -5.51 -13.01 17.02
CA MET A 23 -6.87 -12.62 16.70
C MET A 23 -7.84 -12.86 17.87
N GLU A 24 -7.63 -13.90 18.66
CA GLU A 24 -8.39 -14.13 19.90
C GLU A 24 -8.11 -13.03 20.93
N PHE A 25 -6.85 -12.70 21.15
CA PHE A 25 -6.47 -11.58 22.01
C PHE A 25 -7.10 -10.24 21.56
N MET A 26 -7.12 -9.97 20.24
CA MET A 26 -7.72 -8.75 19.71
C MET A 26 -9.23 -8.67 19.96
N LYS A 27 -9.95 -9.80 19.84
CA LYS A 27 -11.39 -9.88 20.12
C LYS A 27 -11.70 -9.60 21.58
N GLU A 28 -10.92 -10.19 22.49
CA GLU A 28 -11.11 -10.00 23.92
C GLU A 28 -10.76 -8.57 24.37
N ARG A 29 -9.66 -8.03 23.84
CA ARG A 29 -9.13 -6.74 24.27
C ARG A 29 -9.92 -5.55 23.73
N TYR A 30 -10.51 -5.69 22.55
CA TYR A 30 -11.21 -4.63 21.83
C TYR A 30 -12.61 -5.09 21.39
N PRO A 31 -13.57 -5.20 22.33
CA PRO A 31 -14.92 -5.69 22.03
C PRO A 31 -15.72 -4.75 21.10
N ASP A 32 -15.28 -3.50 20.96
CA ASP A 32 -15.90 -2.51 20.07
C ASP A 32 -15.50 -2.69 18.60
N LEU A 33 -14.54 -3.57 18.30
CA LEU A 33 -14.19 -3.88 16.91
C LEU A 33 -15.34 -4.63 16.24
N THR A 34 -15.80 -4.08 15.13
CA THR A 34 -16.79 -4.74 14.29
C THR A 34 -16.21 -6.02 13.65
N GLN A 35 -17.08 -6.95 13.26
CA GLN A 35 -16.62 -8.15 12.54
C GLN A 35 -15.88 -7.83 11.24
N LEU A 36 -16.25 -6.74 10.56
CA LEU A 36 -15.55 -6.30 9.36
C LEU A 36 -14.10 -5.88 9.68
N GLN A 37 -13.89 -5.13 10.76
CA GLN A 37 -12.56 -4.71 11.18
C GLN A 37 -11.71 -5.91 11.63
N LEU A 38 -12.30 -6.86 12.36
CA LEU A 38 -11.62 -8.11 12.72
C LEU A 38 -11.19 -8.91 11.49
N ALA A 39 -12.07 -9.05 10.50
CA ALA A 39 -11.75 -9.75 9.25
C ALA A 39 -10.63 -9.04 8.46
N GLN A 40 -10.62 -7.70 8.45
CA GLN A 40 -9.55 -6.92 7.83
C GLN A 40 -8.22 -7.12 8.56
N LEU A 41 -8.23 -7.11 9.91
CA LEU A 41 -7.06 -7.37 10.74
C LEU A 41 -6.48 -8.76 10.46
N GLU A 42 -7.32 -9.78 10.41
CA GLU A 42 -6.91 -11.15 10.07
C GLU A 42 -6.28 -11.21 8.67
N ALA A 43 -6.92 -10.60 7.67
CA ALA A 43 -6.42 -10.57 6.30
C ALA A 43 -5.07 -9.85 6.19
N MET A 44 -4.85 -8.79 6.97
CA MET A 44 -3.55 -8.11 7.07
C MET A 44 -2.52 -9.01 7.77
N GLY A 45 -2.87 -9.61 8.91
CA GLY A 45 -2.01 -10.53 9.65
C GLY A 45 -1.49 -11.68 8.77
N ARG A 46 -2.36 -12.29 7.96
CA ARG A 46 -2.00 -13.34 6.97
C ARG A 46 -0.99 -12.88 5.90
N ARG A 47 -0.91 -11.58 5.62
CA ARG A 47 0.11 -11.03 4.70
C ARG A 47 1.42 -10.76 5.43
N TYR A 48 1.34 -10.33 6.68
CA TYR A 48 2.52 -10.04 7.50
C TYR A 48 3.29 -11.28 7.88
N ILE A 49 2.62 -12.40 8.18
CA ILE A 49 3.32 -13.67 8.51
C ILE A 49 4.01 -14.31 7.30
N ARG A 50 3.67 -13.90 6.07
CA ARG A 50 4.32 -14.44 4.87
C ARG A 50 5.70 -13.83 4.67
N PRO A 51 6.72 -14.64 4.35
CA PRO A 51 8.06 -14.13 4.09
C PRO A 51 8.04 -13.15 2.91
N ALA A 52 8.79 -12.06 3.01
CA ALA A 52 8.96 -11.13 1.91
C ALA A 52 9.52 -11.88 0.69
N ILE A 53 8.94 -11.63 -0.48
CA ILE A 53 9.41 -12.21 -1.74
C ILE A 53 10.90 -11.87 -1.87
N PRO A 54 11.81 -12.85 -1.90
CA PRO A 54 13.24 -12.56 -2.00
C PRO A 54 13.50 -11.83 -3.32
N HIS A 55 13.94 -10.58 -3.24
CA HIS A 55 14.42 -9.83 -4.40
C HIS A 55 15.82 -10.32 -4.75
N GLY A 56 15.89 -11.44 -5.48
CA GLY A 56 17.09 -11.96 -6.14
C GLY A 56 17.10 -11.58 -7.62
N GLN A 57 18.29 -11.57 -8.24
CA GLN A 57 18.62 -11.01 -9.56
C GLN A 57 17.79 -11.52 -10.77
N ASP A 58 16.84 -12.43 -10.55
CA ASP A 58 15.96 -13.03 -11.56
C ASP A 58 14.46 -12.75 -11.28
N THR A 59 14.09 -11.52 -10.92
CA THR A 59 12.67 -11.14 -10.79
C THR A 59 12.26 -10.10 -11.83
N ASN A 60 11.29 -10.43 -12.70
CA ASN A 60 10.63 -9.52 -13.66
C ASN A 60 9.63 -8.56 -12.97
N ALA A 61 9.70 -8.39 -11.66
CA ALA A 61 8.82 -7.45 -10.97
C ALA A 61 9.19 -6.03 -11.41
N THR A 62 8.36 -5.42 -12.25
CA THR A 62 8.46 -3.99 -12.55
C THR A 62 8.13 -3.23 -11.28
N THR A 63 9.15 -2.63 -10.65
CA THR A 63 8.95 -1.58 -9.66
C THR A 63 8.03 -0.56 -10.32
N ARG A 64 6.88 -0.25 -9.68
CA ARG A 64 5.98 0.80 -10.16
C ARG A 64 6.68 2.15 -9.99
N GLU A 65 7.51 2.51 -10.95
CA GLU A 65 8.04 3.85 -11.17
C GLU A 65 7.01 4.61 -12.02
N ASP A 66 5.93 5.06 -11.39
CA ASP A 66 4.88 5.86 -12.05
C ASP A 66 4.21 6.76 -11.00
N TRP A 67 5.01 7.65 -10.41
CA TRP A 67 4.49 8.77 -9.60
C TRP A 67 5.20 10.10 -9.88
N GLU A 68 6.02 10.18 -10.92
CA GLU A 68 6.67 11.41 -11.36
C GLU A 68 6.70 11.35 -12.90
N LEU A 69 6.25 12.42 -13.58
CA LEU A 69 5.88 12.57 -15.00
C LEU A 69 4.36 12.41 -15.25
N GLU A 70 3.54 13.43 -15.44
CA GLU A 70 3.74 14.87 -15.64
C GLU A 70 2.52 15.59 -15.05
N ALA A 71 2.74 16.68 -14.32
CA ALA A 71 1.68 17.66 -14.13
C ALA A 71 1.46 18.33 -15.51
N PRO A 72 0.25 18.30 -16.09
CA PRO A 72 -0.01 19.06 -17.30
C PRO A 72 -0.03 20.56 -16.94
N ASP A 73 1.14 21.20 -17.05
CA ASP A 73 1.24 22.64 -17.29
C ASP A 73 1.02 22.83 -18.79
N GLU A 74 -0.19 23.17 -19.20
CA GLU A 74 -0.45 23.91 -20.45
C GLU A 74 -1.88 24.50 -20.41
N ASP A 75 -2.02 25.52 -19.56
CA ASP A 75 -3.02 26.59 -19.72
C ASP A 75 -2.59 27.46 -20.92
N THR A 76 -2.87 27.01 -22.13
CA THR A 76 -2.80 27.86 -23.33
C THR A 76 -4.21 28.39 -23.63
N GLY A 77 -4.65 29.32 -22.79
CA GLY A 77 -5.80 30.17 -23.06
C GLY A 77 -5.44 31.19 -24.14
N GLU A 78 -5.59 30.80 -25.41
CA GLU A 78 -5.48 31.70 -26.55
C GLU A 78 -6.77 32.55 -26.64
N ASP A 79 -6.85 33.60 -25.82
CA ASP A 79 -7.84 34.68 -25.94
C ASP A 79 -7.36 35.66 -27.02
N ALA A 80 -7.83 35.45 -28.25
CA ALA A 80 -7.55 36.33 -29.38
C ALA A 80 -8.76 37.22 -29.66
N THR A 81 -8.79 38.47 -29.18
CA THR A 81 -9.49 39.60 -29.82
C THR A 81 -9.10 40.95 -29.19
N PRO A 82 -9.32 42.10 -29.87
CA PRO A 82 -8.74 42.62 -31.11
C PRO A 82 -7.84 43.85 -30.85
N GLU A 83 -6.89 44.18 -31.74
CA GLU A 83 -6.22 45.49 -31.69
C GLU A 83 -6.39 46.27 -33.00
N GLU A 84 -6.69 47.55 -32.82
CA GLU A 84 -7.15 48.54 -33.78
C GLU A 84 -6.25 48.80 -34.99
N ALA A 85 -6.91 49.26 -36.06
CA ALA A 85 -6.29 49.86 -37.24
C ALA A 85 -5.57 51.19 -36.93
N PRO A 86 -4.58 51.56 -37.77
CA PRO A 86 -4.45 52.97 -38.13
C PRO A 86 -4.47 53.20 -39.65
N VAL A 87 -5.40 54.08 -40.05
CA VAL A 87 -5.30 55.18 -41.02
C VAL A 87 -4.15 55.16 -42.04
N ALA A 88 -4.51 55.13 -43.33
CA ALA A 88 -4.08 56.05 -44.38
C ALA A 88 -5.00 55.95 -45.61
#